data_AF-V2YIZ5-F1
#
_entry.id   AF-V2YIZ5-F1
#
_cell.length_a   1.000
_cell.length_b   1.000
_cell.length_c   1.000
_cell.angle_alpha   90.00
_cell.angle_beta   90.00
_cell.angle_gamma   90.00
#
_symmetry.space_group_name_H-M   'P 1'
#
loop_
_entity.id
_entity.type
_entity.pdbx_description
1 polymer ?
#
loop_
_entity_poly.entity_id
_entity_poly.type
_entity_poly.pdbx_seq_one_letter_code
_entity_poly.pdbx_strand_id
1 'polypeptide(L)'
;MTNQRQAAVSAMTEWLAHPQELGKAPAKIEVAGEFDLHDCHYYILKYKKSLLGKWLVGVCGFEDGETLEPCGHTFSQMEPYDPANAQEKCETMVEMIRQYWMDRAKEEAERQSSAGPFAGFVLLSTPEWDLEAFKAQLKADWDIDYPPDDGKQAASNDGKTVAVFDVDGMTAAASLMEAPVPDGEAEYWANSNFMDKENALAAAQSHTAHVMIAVVDKEHPPRARGELYVKLVSTLLKAPNALGVYTNGTVWLPDYFIQVSEDLKEGNLPLLDLVFVGLVRYEKGVCGWTNGLRAFGKDELEIRDSQQSPQDVHELLLNVSGYLIEGDVTLQDGETLGYTAEQKLHITRSEGINVDGMSLKIGF
;
A
#
# COMPACT_ATOMS: atom_id res chain seq x y z
N MET A 1 16.10 0.04 -45.14
CA MET A 1 16.24 0.18 -43.67
C MET A 1 15.47 -0.96 -43.06
N THR A 2 16.03 -1.68 -42.08
CA THR A 2 15.29 -2.72 -41.34
C THR A 2 14.06 -2.12 -40.66
N ASN A 3 12.97 -2.88 -40.55
CA ASN A 3 11.72 -2.41 -39.93
C ASN A 3 11.95 -1.88 -38.50
N GLN A 4 12.89 -2.46 -37.77
CA GLN A 4 13.21 -2.07 -36.39
C GLN A 4 13.94 -0.71 -36.28
N ARG A 5 14.78 -0.34 -37.25
CA ARG A 5 15.37 1.03 -37.31
C ARG A 5 14.29 2.10 -37.44
N GLN A 6 13.24 1.82 -38.20
CA GLN A 6 12.10 2.73 -38.34
C GLN A 6 11.26 2.77 -37.06
N ALA A 7 11.06 1.61 -36.41
CA ALA A 7 10.40 1.53 -35.11
C ALA A 7 11.15 2.35 -34.04
N ALA A 8 12.47 2.25 -33.98
CA ALA A 8 13.30 3.02 -33.05
C ALA A 8 13.15 4.54 -33.24
N VAL A 9 13.14 5.00 -34.50
CA VAL A 9 12.91 6.41 -34.83
C VAL A 9 11.50 6.84 -34.43
N SER A 10 10.49 6.00 -34.68
CA SER A 10 9.10 6.29 -34.33
C SER A 10 8.91 6.40 -32.82
N ALA A 11 9.39 5.41 -32.06
CA ALA A 11 9.31 5.37 -30.60
C ALA A 11 9.98 6.58 -29.95
N MET A 12 11.22 6.91 -30.37
CA MET A 12 11.92 8.09 -29.87
C MET A 12 11.21 9.39 -30.25
N THR A 13 10.63 9.47 -31.45
CA THR A 13 9.87 10.65 -31.88
C THR A 13 8.64 10.87 -31.01
N GLU A 14 7.91 9.79 -30.70
CA GLU A 14 6.75 9.82 -29.83
C GLU A 14 7.13 10.19 -28.39
N TRP A 15 8.15 9.54 -27.84
CA TRP A 15 8.69 9.84 -26.51
C TRP A 15 9.08 11.32 -26.38
N LEU A 16 9.85 11.85 -27.34
CA LEU A 16 10.25 13.27 -27.36
C LEU A 16 9.06 14.23 -27.50
N ALA A 17 7.97 13.80 -28.16
CA ALA A 17 6.79 14.63 -28.34
C ALA A 17 5.95 14.79 -27.06
N HIS A 18 6.21 13.97 -26.03
CA HIS A 18 5.53 14.08 -24.75
C HIS A 18 5.69 15.49 -24.13
N PRO A 19 4.64 16.07 -23.50
CA PRO A 19 4.68 17.43 -22.94
C PRO A 19 5.77 17.67 -21.89
N GLN A 20 6.21 16.61 -21.20
CA GLN A 20 7.29 16.68 -20.21
C GLN A 20 8.70 16.68 -20.84
N GLU A 21 8.80 16.35 -22.14
CA GLU A 21 10.06 16.29 -22.89
C GLU A 21 10.25 17.53 -23.78
N LEU A 22 9.99 17.42 -25.09
CA LEU A 22 10.00 18.57 -26.00
C LEU A 22 8.60 19.18 -26.20
N GLY A 23 7.54 18.44 -25.85
CA GLY A 23 6.15 18.79 -26.16
C GLY A 23 5.81 18.81 -27.65
N LYS A 24 6.70 18.29 -28.51
CA LYS A 24 6.53 18.16 -29.96
C LYS A 24 7.58 17.24 -30.57
N ALA A 25 7.31 16.74 -31.78
CA ALA A 25 8.29 15.96 -32.53
C ALA A 25 9.60 16.75 -32.77
N PRO A 26 10.77 16.08 -32.75
CA PRO A 26 12.04 16.72 -33.07
C PRO A 26 12.07 17.21 -34.52
N ALA A 27 12.83 18.27 -34.79
CA ALA A 27 12.97 18.83 -36.13
C ALA A 27 13.73 17.91 -37.09
N LYS A 28 14.63 17.07 -36.55
CA LYS A 28 15.35 16.01 -37.27
C LYS A 28 15.65 14.88 -36.30
N ILE A 29 15.66 13.65 -36.80
CA ILE A 29 16.06 12.45 -36.06
C ILE A 29 16.64 11.42 -37.02
N GLU A 30 17.75 10.80 -36.64
CA GLU A 30 18.48 9.83 -37.46
C GLU A 30 19.09 8.74 -36.55
N VAL A 31 19.13 7.50 -37.03
CA VAL A 31 19.93 6.45 -36.40
C VAL A 31 21.41 6.73 -36.67
N ALA A 32 22.21 6.74 -35.62
CA ALA A 32 23.64 7.05 -35.63
C ALA A 32 24.53 5.84 -35.36
N GLY A 33 23.97 4.75 -34.82
CA GLY A 33 24.66 3.51 -34.51
C GLY A 33 23.71 2.50 -33.87
N GLU A 34 24.23 1.31 -33.59
CA GLU A 34 23.53 0.23 -32.91
C GLU A 34 24.54 -0.55 -32.06
N PHE A 35 24.07 -1.17 -30.98
CA PHE A 35 24.89 -1.97 -30.06
C PHE A 35 24.00 -2.98 -29.33
N ASP A 36 24.62 -4.04 -28.80
CA ASP A 36 23.95 -5.04 -27.98
C ASP A 36 24.41 -4.90 -26.53
N LEU A 37 23.49 -5.02 -25.58
CA LEU A 37 23.78 -4.93 -24.15
C LEU A 37 22.72 -5.69 -23.34
N HIS A 38 23.14 -6.55 -22.41
CA HIS A 38 22.21 -7.35 -21.57
C HIS A 38 21.14 -8.10 -22.37
N ASP A 39 21.57 -8.80 -23.41
CA ASP A 39 20.72 -9.58 -24.33
C ASP A 39 19.66 -8.78 -25.10
N CYS A 40 19.71 -7.44 -25.06
CA CYS A 40 18.84 -6.55 -25.81
C CYS A 40 19.61 -5.88 -26.96
N HIS A 41 18.90 -5.53 -28.03
CA HIS A 41 19.43 -4.78 -29.17
C HIS A 41 19.04 -3.31 -29.09
N TYR A 42 19.99 -2.39 -29.26
CA TYR A 42 19.78 -0.95 -29.12
C TYR A 42 20.16 -0.16 -30.35
N TYR A 43 19.41 0.91 -30.59
CA TYR A 43 19.74 1.94 -31.57
C TYR A 43 20.14 3.23 -30.87
N ILE A 44 21.27 3.79 -31.30
CA ILE A 44 21.72 5.15 -30.96
C ILE A 44 21.02 6.10 -31.91
N LEU A 45 20.23 7.02 -31.38
CA LEU A 45 19.57 8.06 -32.15
C LEU A 45 20.24 9.40 -31.89
N LYS A 46 20.41 10.19 -32.95
CA LYS A 46 20.71 11.61 -32.82
C LYS A 46 19.52 12.42 -33.32
N TYR A 47 19.17 13.48 -32.61
CA TYR A 47 18.05 14.33 -32.98
C TYR A 47 18.32 15.82 -32.73
N LYS A 48 17.48 16.69 -33.29
CA LYS A 48 17.54 18.14 -33.08
C LYS A 48 16.20 18.68 -32.59
N LYS A 49 16.23 19.48 -31.52
CA LYS A 49 15.04 20.21 -31.02
C LYS A 49 14.50 21.23 -32.03
N SER A 50 15.40 21.86 -32.80
CA SER A 50 15.09 22.82 -33.86
C SER A 50 16.08 22.66 -35.02
N LEU A 51 15.74 23.12 -36.23
CA LEU A 51 16.58 22.92 -37.42
C LEU A 51 18.01 23.47 -37.25
N LEU A 52 18.17 24.58 -36.54
CA LEU A 52 19.46 25.23 -36.24
C LEU A 52 20.10 24.74 -34.92
N GLY A 53 19.44 23.86 -34.17
CA GLY A 53 19.93 23.34 -32.91
C GLY A 53 21.11 22.37 -33.06
N LYS A 54 21.75 22.08 -31.93
CA LYS A 54 22.76 21.03 -31.80
C LYS A 54 22.10 19.65 -31.95
N TRP A 55 22.89 18.67 -32.40
CA TRP A 55 22.49 17.27 -32.33
C TRP A 55 22.59 16.81 -30.88
N LEU A 56 21.56 16.11 -30.42
CA LEU A 56 21.47 15.49 -29.10
C LEU A 56 21.38 13.98 -29.25
N VAL A 57 21.80 13.23 -28.24
CA VAL A 57 21.82 11.76 -28.26
C VAL A 57 20.63 11.17 -27.50
N GLY A 58 20.08 10.08 -28.00
CA GLY A 58 19.07 9.26 -27.33
C GLY A 58 19.27 7.79 -27.67
N VAL A 59 18.62 6.91 -26.91
CA VAL A 59 18.69 5.45 -27.08
C VAL A 59 17.28 4.87 -27.19
N CYS A 60 17.13 3.81 -27.99
CA CYS A 60 15.92 3.00 -28.06
C CYS A 60 16.32 1.51 -28.08
N GLY A 61 15.82 0.73 -27.13
CA GLY A 61 16.10 -0.72 -27.00
C GLY A 61 14.94 -1.62 -27.41
N PHE A 62 15.28 -2.85 -27.79
CA PHE A 62 14.39 -3.95 -28.16
C PHE A 62 14.88 -5.23 -27.48
N GLU A 63 13.97 -6.16 -27.18
CA GLU A 63 14.32 -7.45 -26.54
C GLU A 63 15.20 -8.31 -27.43
N ASP A 64 15.07 -8.18 -28.75
CA ASP A 64 15.85 -8.89 -29.75
C ASP A 64 15.95 -8.07 -31.05
N GLY A 65 16.50 -8.66 -32.12
CA GLY A 65 16.60 -8.01 -33.44
C GLY A 65 15.35 -8.13 -34.33
N GLU A 66 14.27 -8.75 -33.86
CA GLU A 66 13.08 -9.10 -34.66
C GLU A 66 11.82 -8.34 -34.19
N THR A 67 11.71 -8.10 -32.88
CA THR A 67 10.65 -7.35 -32.21
C THR A 67 10.62 -5.91 -32.67
N LEU A 68 9.42 -5.41 -32.99
CA LEU A 68 9.22 -4.01 -33.41
C LEU A 68 8.71 -3.12 -32.27
N GLU A 69 8.38 -3.72 -31.13
CA GLU A 69 7.98 -3.01 -29.92
C GLU A 69 9.20 -2.75 -29.03
N PRO A 70 9.48 -1.49 -28.65
CA PRO A 70 10.61 -1.19 -27.77
C PRO A 70 10.42 -1.83 -26.38
N CYS A 71 11.52 -2.29 -25.77
CA CYS A 71 11.51 -2.94 -24.44
C CYS A 71 11.39 -1.96 -23.26
N GLY A 72 10.84 -0.75 -23.48
CA GLY A 72 10.77 0.32 -22.48
C GLY A 72 12.06 1.12 -22.30
N HIS A 73 13.17 0.77 -22.97
CA HIS A 73 14.43 1.52 -22.94
C HIS A 73 14.50 2.60 -24.02
N THR A 74 13.52 3.51 -24.06
CA THR A 74 13.54 4.69 -24.95
C THR A 74 13.75 5.95 -24.13
N PHE A 75 14.90 6.62 -24.28
CA PHE A 75 15.26 7.73 -23.40
C PHE A 75 16.33 8.67 -23.97
N SER A 76 16.36 9.91 -23.48
CA SER A 76 17.44 10.87 -23.73
C SER A 76 17.61 11.83 -22.55
N GLN A 77 18.84 12.00 -22.08
CA GLN A 77 19.20 13.09 -21.15
C GLN A 77 19.35 14.46 -21.84
N MET A 78 19.01 14.58 -23.12
CA MET A 78 19.11 15.80 -23.91
C MET A 78 20.55 16.34 -24.01
N GLU A 79 21.55 15.46 -23.86
CA GLU A 79 22.97 15.80 -23.98
C GLU A 79 23.42 15.91 -25.44
N PRO A 80 24.46 16.72 -25.73
CA PRO A 80 25.03 16.80 -27.06
C PRO A 80 25.51 15.44 -27.60
N TYR A 81 25.15 15.14 -28.84
CA TYR A 81 25.66 13.99 -29.58
C TYR A 81 27.11 14.23 -29.99
N ASP A 82 27.98 13.28 -29.65
CA ASP A 82 29.36 13.20 -30.11
C ASP A 82 29.62 11.75 -30.56
N PRO A 83 29.98 11.51 -31.83
CA PRO A 83 30.21 10.17 -32.36
C PRO A 83 31.30 9.40 -31.60
N ALA A 84 32.25 10.09 -30.95
CA ALA A 84 33.34 9.45 -30.23
C ALA A 84 32.90 8.76 -28.93
N ASN A 85 31.77 9.17 -28.33
CA ASN A 85 31.27 8.63 -27.05
C ASN A 85 29.77 8.33 -27.04
N ALA A 86 29.10 8.37 -28.19
CA ALA A 86 27.65 8.18 -28.26
C ALA A 86 27.21 6.82 -27.71
N GLN A 87 27.96 5.75 -27.99
CA GLN A 87 27.67 4.42 -27.47
C GLN A 87 27.79 4.38 -25.94
N GLU A 88 28.91 4.85 -25.38
CA GLU A 88 29.14 4.92 -23.92
C GLU A 88 28.03 5.70 -23.18
N LYS A 89 27.60 6.83 -23.76
CA LYS A 89 26.45 7.60 -23.22
C LYS A 89 25.15 6.81 -23.26
N CYS A 90 24.88 6.11 -24.36
CA CYS A 90 23.70 5.27 -24.49
C CYS A 90 23.73 4.09 -23.51
N GLU A 91 24.88 3.42 -23.35
CA GLU A 91 25.07 2.36 -22.35
C GLU A 91 24.82 2.90 -20.93
N THR A 92 25.34 4.08 -20.60
CA THR A 92 25.08 4.74 -19.30
C THR A 92 23.60 5.03 -19.08
N MET A 93 22.89 5.52 -20.10
CA MET A 93 21.43 5.74 -20.02
C MET A 93 20.68 4.42 -19.84
N VAL A 94 21.08 3.36 -20.54
CA VAL A 94 20.46 2.03 -20.38
C VAL A 94 20.68 1.49 -18.98
N GLU A 95 21.90 1.57 -18.43
CA GLU A 95 22.16 1.10 -17.05
C GLU A 95 21.36 1.89 -16.01
N MET A 96 21.20 3.19 -16.20
CA MET A 96 20.35 4.02 -15.32
C MET A 96 18.89 3.55 -15.34
N ILE A 97 18.33 3.30 -16.53
CA ILE A 97 16.94 2.82 -16.67
C ILE A 97 16.79 1.43 -16.07
N ARG A 98 17.74 0.53 -16.32
CA ARG A 98 17.72 -0.83 -15.76
C ARG A 98 17.82 -0.82 -14.24
N GLN A 99 18.75 -0.04 -13.69
CA GLN A 99 18.89 0.11 -12.24
C GLN A 99 17.60 0.64 -11.61
N TYR A 100 16.98 1.66 -12.24
CA TYR A 100 15.69 2.19 -11.81
C TYR A 100 14.59 1.11 -11.78
N TRP A 101 14.46 0.31 -12.85
CA TRP A 101 13.46 -0.77 -12.88
C TRP A 101 13.76 -1.89 -11.87
N MET A 102 15.04 -2.25 -11.68
CA MET A 102 15.45 -3.24 -10.69
C MET A 102 15.15 -2.77 -9.27
N ASP A 103 15.47 -1.53 -8.94
CA ASP A 103 15.18 -0.94 -7.63
C ASP A 103 13.66 -0.89 -7.39
N ARG A 104 12.88 -0.47 -8.39
CA ARG A 104 11.41 -0.47 -8.28
C ARG A 104 10.81 -1.86 -8.14
N ALA A 105 11.31 -2.85 -8.89
CA ALA A 105 10.87 -4.23 -8.77
C ALA A 105 11.20 -4.80 -7.37
N LYS A 106 12.37 -4.45 -6.83
CA LYS A 106 12.76 -4.83 -5.48
C LYS A 106 11.88 -4.16 -4.42
N GLU A 107 11.64 -2.85 -4.51
CA GLU A 107 10.75 -2.13 -3.60
C GLU A 107 9.33 -2.69 -3.62
N GLU A 108 8.82 -3.03 -4.80
CA GLU A 108 7.50 -3.65 -4.94
C GLU A 108 7.45 -5.05 -4.32
N ALA A 109 8.49 -5.88 -4.54
CA ALA A 109 8.59 -7.19 -3.92
C ALA A 109 8.70 -7.08 -2.38
N GLU A 110 9.46 -6.12 -1.86
CA GLU A 110 9.54 -5.84 -0.44
C GLU A 110 8.17 -5.41 0.12
N ARG A 111 7.47 -4.48 -0.54
CA ARG A 111 6.10 -4.06 -0.17
C ARG A 111 5.13 -5.24 -0.14
N GLN A 112 5.08 -6.04 -1.19
CA GLN A 112 4.21 -7.22 -1.26
C GLN A 112 4.58 -8.26 -0.19
N SER A 113 5.87 -8.45 0.08
CA SER A 113 6.32 -9.36 1.14
C SER A 113 5.94 -8.88 2.54
N SER A 114 5.82 -7.55 2.72
CA SER A 114 5.39 -6.92 3.97
C SER A 114 3.87 -6.85 4.14
N ALA A 115 3.09 -7.23 3.12
CA ALA A 115 1.64 -7.19 3.16
C ALA A 115 1.07 -8.28 4.08
N GLY A 116 0.40 -7.85 5.15
CA GLY A 116 -0.24 -8.71 6.14
C GLY A 116 0.71 -9.23 7.24
N PRO A 117 0.18 -9.95 8.25
CA PRO A 117 -1.23 -10.33 8.41
C PRO A 117 -2.11 -9.14 8.85
N PHE A 118 -3.42 -9.24 8.58
CA PHE A 118 -4.40 -8.45 9.32
C PHE A 118 -4.54 -9.07 10.69
N ALA A 119 -4.14 -8.37 11.74
CA ALA A 119 -4.09 -8.90 13.10
C ALA A 119 -4.48 -7.85 14.14
N GLY A 120 -5.00 -8.30 15.27
CA GLY A 120 -5.27 -7.45 16.42
C GLY A 120 -5.63 -8.24 17.67
N PHE A 121 -5.97 -7.52 18.73
CA PHE A 121 -6.25 -8.08 20.05
C PHE A 121 -7.61 -7.58 20.55
N VAL A 122 -8.59 -8.47 20.62
CA VAL A 122 -9.87 -8.16 21.27
C VAL A 122 -9.67 -8.21 22.78
N LEU A 123 -9.83 -7.08 23.44
CA LEU A 123 -9.57 -6.88 24.86
C LEU A 123 -10.76 -7.40 25.68
N LEU A 124 -10.51 -8.24 26.68
CA LEU A 124 -11.55 -8.88 27.49
C LEU A 124 -11.43 -8.50 28.97
N SER A 125 -12.57 -8.27 29.62
CA SER A 125 -12.63 -8.02 31.08
C SER A 125 -12.42 -9.28 31.91
N THR A 126 -12.69 -10.47 31.36
CA THR A 126 -12.47 -11.78 31.99
C THR A 126 -11.75 -12.72 31.01
N PRO A 127 -10.98 -13.73 31.50
CA PRO A 127 -10.29 -14.72 30.66
C PRO A 127 -11.24 -15.81 30.15
N GLU A 128 -12.40 -15.41 29.63
CA GLU A 128 -13.45 -16.32 29.17
C GLU A 128 -13.77 -16.03 27.71
N TRP A 129 -13.81 -17.09 26.90
CA TRP A 129 -14.24 -17.03 25.51
C TRP A 129 -15.18 -18.19 25.21
N ASP A 130 -16.39 -17.87 24.76
CA ASP A 130 -17.35 -18.86 24.30
C ASP A 130 -17.19 -19.08 22.79
N LEU A 131 -16.41 -20.11 22.44
CA LEU A 131 -16.15 -20.50 21.06
C LEU A 131 -17.44 -20.91 20.32
N GLU A 132 -18.42 -21.53 21.00
CA GLU A 132 -19.66 -21.94 20.35
C GLU A 132 -20.57 -20.74 20.07
N ALA A 133 -20.64 -19.79 21.00
CA ALA A 133 -21.32 -18.52 20.76
C ALA A 133 -20.66 -17.73 19.62
N PHE A 134 -19.32 -17.70 19.56
CA PHE A 134 -18.60 -17.08 18.45
C PHE A 134 -18.97 -17.72 17.10
N LYS A 135 -18.95 -19.05 17.00
CA LYS A 135 -19.34 -19.77 15.77
C LYS A 135 -20.77 -19.46 15.35
N ALA A 136 -21.71 -19.50 16.31
CA ALA A 136 -23.11 -19.21 16.05
C ALA A 136 -23.32 -17.77 15.57
N GLN A 137 -22.63 -16.81 16.19
CA GLN A 137 -22.72 -15.40 15.85
C GLN A 137 -22.07 -15.09 14.49
N LEU A 138 -20.91 -15.70 14.20
CA LEU A 138 -20.22 -15.59 12.92
C LEU A 138 -21.12 -16.05 11.77
N LYS A 139 -21.83 -17.17 11.95
CA LYS A 139 -22.81 -17.66 10.99
C LYS A 139 -24.01 -16.72 10.86
N ALA A 140 -24.52 -16.22 11.99
CA ALA A 140 -25.70 -15.35 11.99
C ALA A 140 -25.45 -13.99 11.32
N ASP A 141 -24.27 -13.41 11.54
CA ASP A 141 -23.94 -12.07 11.02
C ASP A 141 -23.48 -12.09 9.56
N TRP A 142 -22.71 -13.13 9.19
CA TRP A 142 -21.92 -13.12 7.96
C TRP A 142 -22.10 -14.35 7.08
N ASP A 143 -22.97 -15.29 7.47
CA ASP A 143 -23.20 -16.59 6.82
C ASP A 143 -21.94 -17.49 6.72
N ILE A 144 -20.90 -17.19 7.51
CA ILE A 144 -19.64 -17.97 7.52
C ILE A 144 -19.81 -19.20 8.41
N ASP A 145 -19.66 -20.39 7.82
CA ASP A 145 -19.68 -21.66 8.53
C ASP A 145 -18.31 -21.97 9.16
N TYR A 146 -18.32 -22.47 10.40
CA TYR A 146 -17.15 -23.09 10.99
C TYR A 146 -17.07 -24.54 10.50
N PRO A 147 -15.94 -24.97 9.90
CA PRO A 147 -15.83 -26.32 9.35
C PRO A 147 -16.06 -27.38 10.45
N PRO A 148 -16.78 -28.48 10.13
CA PRO A 148 -17.02 -29.55 11.10
C PRO A 148 -15.69 -30.18 11.53
N ASP A 149 -15.60 -30.55 12.81
CA ASP A 149 -14.44 -31.20 13.42
C ASP A 149 -14.18 -32.57 12.75
N ASP A 150 -13.40 -32.60 11.68
CA ASP A 150 -13.07 -33.80 10.91
C ASP A 150 -11.71 -34.40 11.31
N GLY A 151 -11.33 -34.21 12.58
CA GLY A 151 -10.34 -35.02 13.30
C GLY A 151 -8.91 -35.05 12.73
N LYS A 152 -8.59 -34.26 11.70
CA LYS A 152 -7.24 -34.19 11.09
C LYS A 152 -6.60 -32.81 11.14
N GLN A 153 -7.37 -31.74 11.30
CA GLN A 153 -6.85 -30.36 11.44
C GLN A 153 -7.03 -29.75 12.83
N ALA A 154 -7.90 -30.32 13.67
CA ALA A 154 -7.96 -29.97 15.08
C ALA A 154 -6.75 -30.58 15.80
N ALA A 155 -5.62 -29.87 15.81
CA ALA A 155 -4.60 -30.09 16.82
C ALA A 155 -5.30 -29.97 18.18
N SER A 156 -5.40 -31.10 18.88
CA SER A 156 -5.92 -31.28 20.26
C SER A 156 -6.17 -29.96 21.00
N ASN A 157 -7.35 -29.37 20.78
CA ASN A 157 -7.75 -28.14 21.43
C ASN A 157 -8.39 -28.49 22.78
N ASP A 158 -7.62 -29.17 23.63
CA ASP A 158 -8.08 -29.71 24.92
C ASP A 158 -8.58 -28.60 25.88
N GLY A 159 -8.38 -27.31 25.53
CA GLY A 159 -8.78 -26.13 26.31
C GLY A 159 -9.87 -25.22 25.71
N LYS A 160 -10.37 -25.44 24.49
CA LYS A 160 -11.30 -24.50 23.78
C LYS A 160 -10.78 -23.06 23.62
N THR A 161 -9.48 -22.83 23.76
CA THR A 161 -8.88 -21.48 23.77
C THR A 161 -8.38 -21.05 22.40
N VAL A 162 -8.34 -21.94 21.40
CA VAL A 162 -7.85 -21.65 20.05
C VAL A 162 -8.90 -21.99 19.00
N ALA A 163 -9.04 -21.21 17.95
CA ALA A 163 -9.79 -21.55 16.76
C ALA A 163 -8.94 -21.26 15.53
N VAL A 164 -8.68 -22.30 14.72
CA VAL A 164 -8.03 -22.16 13.42
C VAL A 164 -8.92 -22.81 12.39
N PHE A 165 -9.30 -22.06 11.36
CA PHE A 165 -10.24 -22.54 10.35
C PHE A 165 -10.03 -21.82 9.02
N ASP A 166 -10.45 -22.49 7.96
CA ASP A 166 -10.44 -21.96 6.61
C ASP A 166 -11.76 -21.25 6.31
N VAL A 167 -11.69 -20.09 5.67
CA VAL A 167 -12.84 -19.37 5.12
C VAL A 167 -12.49 -18.99 3.69
N ASP A 168 -13.11 -19.65 2.72
CA ASP A 168 -12.89 -19.45 1.28
C ASP A 168 -11.40 -19.53 0.88
N GLY A 169 -10.63 -20.44 1.48
CA GLY A 169 -9.18 -20.58 1.23
C GLY A 169 -8.29 -19.63 2.04
N MET A 170 -8.85 -18.73 2.84
CA MET A 170 -8.10 -17.87 3.77
C MET A 170 -8.06 -18.51 5.17
N THR A 171 -6.87 -18.62 5.76
CA THR A 171 -6.74 -19.12 7.13
C THR A 171 -7.02 -18.02 8.15
N ALA A 172 -8.03 -18.23 9.00
CA ALA A 172 -8.32 -17.41 10.17
C ALA A 172 -7.84 -18.12 11.45
N ALA A 173 -7.19 -17.38 12.35
CA ALA A 173 -6.72 -17.89 13.62
C ALA A 173 -7.10 -16.94 14.76
N ALA A 174 -7.79 -17.46 15.77
CA ALA A 174 -8.14 -16.77 17.01
C ALA A 174 -7.60 -17.56 18.22
N SER A 175 -7.01 -16.89 19.20
CA SER A 175 -6.48 -17.53 20.41
C SER A 175 -6.71 -16.66 21.64
N LEU A 176 -7.36 -17.21 22.66
CA LEU A 176 -7.47 -16.62 23.97
C LEU A 176 -6.11 -16.66 24.69
N MET A 177 -5.71 -15.53 25.22
CA MET A 177 -4.60 -15.37 26.14
C MET A 177 -5.17 -14.91 27.49
N GLU A 178 -4.93 -15.69 28.54
CA GLU A 178 -5.36 -15.40 29.92
C GLU A 178 -4.45 -14.35 30.60
N ALA A 179 -4.10 -13.31 29.86
CA ALA A 179 -3.27 -12.20 30.31
C ALA A 179 -3.62 -10.94 29.52
N PRO A 180 -3.40 -9.73 30.08
CA PRO A 180 -3.52 -8.51 29.30
C PRO A 180 -2.51 -8.50 28.15
N VAL A 181 -2.80 -7.69 27.11
CA VAL A 181 -1.83 -7.38 26.06
C VAL A 181 -0.49 -6.93 26.70
N PRO A 182 0.66 -7.51 26.30
CA PRO A 182 1.96 -7.23 26.92
C PRO A 182 2.41 -5.77 26.83
N ASP A 183 3.40 -5.43 27.66
CA ASP A 183 4.17 -4.17 27.62
C ASP A 183 3.37 -2.86 27.72
N GLY A 184 2.07 -2.93 28.03
CA GLY A 184 1.19 -1.77 28.11
C GLY A 184 0.92 -1.10 26.76
N GLU A 185 1.15 -1.81 25.64
CA GLU A 185 1.03 -1.21 24.31
C GLU A 185 -0.40 -0.76 23.99
N ALA A 186 -1.42 -1.55 24.39
CA ALA A 186 -2.82 -1.19 24.17
C ALA A 186 -3.19 0.10 24.91
N GLU A 187 -2.71 0.27 26.15
CA GLU A 187 -2.91 1.50 26.93
C GLU A 187 -2.20 2.71 26.29
N TYR A 188 -0.95 2.50 25.85
CA TYR A 188 -0.18 3.54 25.17
C TYR A 188 -0.92 4.02 23.92
N TRP A 189 -1.30 3.10 23.03
CA TRP A 189 -1.91 3.42 21.75
C TRP A 189 -3.37 3.85 21.84
N ALA A 190 -4.12 3.47 22.88
CA ALA A 190 -5.45 4.00 23.15
C ALA A 190 -5.45 5.55 23.28
N ASN A 191 -4.32 6.17 23.65
CA ASN A 191 -4.20 7.63 23.70
C ASN A 191 -4.36 8.32 22.34
N SER A 192 -4.22 7.58 21.24
CA SER A 192 -4.36 8.09 19.87
C SER A 192 -5.82 8.20 19.42
N ASN A 193 -6.75 7.48 20.07
CA ASN A 193 -8.16 7.50 19.70
C ASN A 193 -8.76 8.89 20.01
N PHE A 194 -8.88 9.73 18.98
CA PHE A 194 -9.41 11.09 19.14
C PHE A 194 -10.94 11.15 19.26
N MET A 195 -11.64 10.05 18.97
CA MET A 195 -13.11 9.98 19.04
C MET A 195 -13.60 9.78 20.47
N ASP A 196 -13.03 8.80 21.18
CA ASP A 196 -13.38 8.53 22.57
C ASP A 196 -12.17 8.01 23.36
N LYS A 197 -11.22 8.92 23.58
CA LYS A 197 -9.96 8.63 24.27
C LYS A 197 -10.17 8.06 25.67
N GLU A 198 -11.11 8.61 26.43
CA GLU A 198 -11.32 8.25 27.84
C GLU A 198 -11.79 6.80 27.97
N ASN A 199 -12.80 6.42 27.19
CA ASN A 199 -13.33 5.05 27.24
C ASN A 199 -12.37 4.05 26.57
N ALA A 200 -11.66 4.44 25.51
CA ALA A 200 -10.63 3.58 24.90
C ALA A 200 -9.49 3.27 25.91
N LEU A 201 -9.05 4.28 26.67
CA LEU A 201 -8.09 4.09 27.77
C LEU A 201 -8.66 3.20 28.88
N ALA A 202 -9.91 3.44 29.30
CA ALA A 202 -10.53 2.64 30.34
C ALA A 202 -10.66 1.16 29.93
N ALA A 203 -11.04 0.90 28.68
CA ALA A 203 -11.08 -0.45 28.11
C ALA A 203 -9.69 -1.11 28.12
N ALA A 204 -8.66 -0.40 27.68
CA ALA A 204 -7.28 -0.87 27.65
C ALA A 204 -6.61 -0.98 29.03
N GLN A 205 -7.14 -0.37 30.08
CA GLN A 205 -6.62 -0.53 31.45
C GLN A 205 -7.34 -1.64 32.21
N SER A 206 -8.59 -1.92 31.83
CA SER A 206 -9.46 -2.85 32.55
C SER A 206 -9.40 -4.27 32.01
N HIS A 207 -8.77 -4.51 30.85
CA HIS A 207 -8.70 -5.85 30.28
C HIS A 207 -7.72 -6.71 31.08
N THR A 208 -8.14 -7.94 31.32
CA THR A 208 -7.35 -8.94 32.06
C THR A 208 -6.92 -10.11 31.16
N ALA A 209 -7.52 -10.19 29.97
CA ALA A 209 -7.28 -11.18 28.95
C ALA A 209 -7.46 -10.56 27.57
N HIS A 210 -7.05 -11.27 26.52
CA HIS A 210 -7.34 -10.87 25.15
C HIS A 210 -7.48 -12.07 24.21
N VAL A 211 -8.25 -11.90 23.14
CA VAL A 211 -8.23 -12.82 21.99
C VAL A 211 -7.34 -12.22 20.91
N MET A 212 -6.22 -12.86 20.63
CA MET A 212 -5.40 -12.57 19.46
C MET A 212 -6.13 -13.11 18.23
N ILE A 213 -6.39 -12.27 17.24
CA ILE A 213 -7.07 -12.64 16.00
C ILE A 213 -6.21 -12.23 14.81
N ALA A 214 -6.05 -13.13 13.84
CA ALA A 214 -5.33 -12.85 12.60
C ALA A 214 -5.95 -13.58 11.40
N VAL A 215 -5.92 -12.92 10.24
CA VAL A 215 -6.12 -13.55 8.93
C VAL A 215 -4.74 -13.76 8.30
N VAL A 216 -4.31 -15.01 8.26
CA VAL A 216 -2.98 -15.43 7.81
C VAL A 216 -3.11 -16.06 6.43
N ASP A 217 -3.22 -15.20 5.43
CA ASP A 217 -3.23 -15.60 4.04
C ASP A 217 -2.35 -14.65 3.22
N LYS A 218 -1.71 -15.19 2.18
CA LYS A 218 -0.84 -14.43 1.26
C LYS A 218 -1.25 -14.59 -0.20
N GLU A 219 -2.20 -15.46 -0.52
CA GLU A 219 -2.60 -15.72 -1.90
C GLU A 219 -3.79 -14.86 -2.33
N HIS A 220 -4.69 -14.50 -1.41
CA HIS A 220 -5.86 -13.69 -1.73
C HIS A 220 -5.55 -12.18 -1.67
N PRO A 221 -6.30 -11.38 -2.46
CA PRO A 221 -6.15 -9.93 -2.45
C PRO A 221 -6.26 -9.36 -1.02
N PRO A 222 -5.42 -8.38 -0.63
CA PRO A 222 -5.46 -7.81 0.71
C PRO A 222 -6.83 -7.28 1.12
N ARG A 223 -7.63 -6.78 0.17
CA ARG A 223 -9.01 -6.38 0.40
C ARG A 223 -9.86 -7.50 1.00
N ALA A 224 -9.88 -8.69 0.38
CA ALA A 224 -10.66 -9.83 0.86
C ALA A 224 -10.22 -10.27 2.27
N ARG A 225 -8.90 -10.27 2.52
CA ARG A 225 -8.33 -10.58 3.84
C ARG A 225 -8.74 -9.57 4.91
N GLY A 226 -8.75 -8.28 4.59
CA GLY A 226 -9.22 -7.21 5.46
C GLY A 226 -10.72 -7.30 5.75
N GLU A 227 -11.55 -7.57 4.72
CA GLU A 227 -12.99 -7.79 4.89
C GLU A 227 -13.27 -8.97 5.83
N LEU A 228 -12.58 -10.09 5.66
CA LEU A 228 -12.68 -11.23 6.57
C LEU A 228 -12.24 -10.87 8.00
N TYR A 229 -11.12 -10.14 8.15
CA TYR A 229 -10.64 -9.68 9.45
C TYR A 229 -11.70 -8.86 10.20
N VAL A 230 -12.33 -7.90 9.53
CA VAL A 230 -13.37 -7.06 10.14
C VAL A 230 -14.59 -7.90 10.57
N LYS A 231 -15.03 -8.86 9.74
CA LYS A 231 -16.13 -9.78 10.12
C LYS A 231 -15.81 -10.57 11.39
N LEU A 232 -14.57 -11.07 11.51
CA LEU A 232 -14.13 -11.84 12.66
C LEU A 232 -14.05 -10.98 13.93
N VAL A 233 -13.44 -9.80 13.82
CA VAL A 233 -13.29 -8.86 14.94
C VAL A 233 -14.65 -8.34 15.41
N SER A 234 -15.52 -7.90 14.50
CA SER A 234 -16.85 -7.40 14.86
C SER A 234 -17.71 -8.47 15.53
N THR A 235 -17.56 -9.74 15.13
CA THR A 235 -18.20 -10.88 15.79
C THR A 235 -17.66 -11.08 17.21
N LEU A 236 -16.33 -11.05 17.39
CA LEU A 236 -15.69 -11.19 18.71
C LEU A 236 -16.09 -10.05 19.66
N LEU A 237 -16.23 -8.83 19.15
CA LEU A 237 -16.62 -7.64 19.93
C LEU A 237 -18.06 -7.71 20.46
N LYS A 238 -18.90 -8.62 19.97
CA LYS A 238 -20.26 -8.86 20.52
C LYS A 238 -20.25 -9.71 21.79
N ALA A 239 -19.10 -10.26 22.20
CA ALA A 239 -19.00 -10.97 23.47
C ALA A 239 -19.27 -10.01 24.64
N PRO A 240 -20.04 -10.44 25.67
CA PRO A 240 -20.47 -9.55 26.76
C PRO A 240 -19.32 -9.03 27.63
N ASN A 241 -18.16 -9.68 27.59
CA ASN A 241 -16.95 -9.29 28.30
C ASN A 241 -15.93 -8.56 27.40
N ALA A 242 -16.21 -8.34 26.11
CA ALA A 242 -15.36 -7.58 25.21
C ALA A 242 -15.40 -6.09 25.54
N LEU A 243 -14.22 -5.49 25.68
CA LEU A 243 -14.03 -4.08 26.04
C LEU A 243 -13.65 -3.21 24.84
N GLY A 244 -13.10 -3.82 23.78
CA GLY A 244 -12.64 -3.14 22.58
C GLY A 244 -11.66 -4.00 21.80
N VAL A 245 -11.11 -3.47 20.71
CA VAL A 245 -10.04 -4.11 19.92
C VAL A 245 -8.85 -3.17 19.79
N TYR A 246 -7.66 -3.66 20.18
CA TYR A 246 -6.40 -3.01 19.86
C TYR A 246 -5.93 -3.47 18.48
N THR A 247 -5.94 -2.55 17.51
CA THR A 247 -5.53 -2.79 16.12
C THR A 247 -5.12 -1.47 15.47
N ASN A 248 -4.28 -1.54 14.42
CA ASN A 248 -3.87 -0.36 13.64
C ASN A 248 -3.35 0.82 14.48
N GLY A 249 -2.68 0.54 15.60
CA GLY A 249 -2.11 1.57 16.47
C GLY A 249 -3.15 2.37 17.27
N THR A 250 -4.35 1.83 17.50
CA THR A 250 -5.35 2.42 18.39
C THR A 250 -6.25 1.35 19.04
N VAL A 251 -7.09 1.77 19.99
CA VAL A 251 -8.12 0.90 20.59
C VAL A 251 -9.50 1.40 20.16
N TRP A 252 -10.23 0.54 19.46
CA TRP A 252 -11.63 0.79 19.07
C TRP A 252 -12.60 0.19 20.07
N LEU A 253 -13.66 0.95 20.39
CA LEU A 253 -14.74 0.46 21.24
C LEU A 253 -15.71 -0.42 20.44
N PRO A 254 -16.37 -1.41 21.08
CA PRO A 254 -17.22 -2.38 20.40
C PRO A 254 -18.29 -1.74 19.50
N ASP A 255 -19.09 -0.83 20.04
CA ASP A 255 -20.21 -0.22 19.30
C ASP A 255 -19.77 0.49 18.02
N TYR A 256 -18.64 1.21 18.08
CA TYR A 256 -18.11 1.93 16.93
C TYR A 256 -17.63 0.97 15.83
N PHE A 257 -16.76 0.02 16.18
CA PHE A 257 -16.22 -0.94 15.20
C PHE A 257 -17.32 -1.82 14.62
N ILE A 258 -18.26 -2.29 15.44
CA ILE A 258 -19.42 -3.07 14.97
C ILE A 258 -20.25 -2.22 14.00
N GLN A 259 -20.53 -0.96 14.31
CA GLN A 259 -21.30 -0.08 13.44
C GLN A 259 -20.62 0.13 12.07
N VAL A 260 -19.31 0.38 12.04
CA VAL A 260 -18.54 0.55 10.79
C VAL A 260 -18.50 -0.76 10.00
N SER A 261 -18.39 -1.91 10.66
CA SER A 261 -18.35 -3.21 9.99
C SER A 261 -19.61 -3.52 9.16
N GLU A 262 -20.75 -2.90 9.48
CA GLU A 262 -22.01 -3.09 8.74
C GLU A 262 -21.93 -2.59 7.30
N ASP A 263 -20.98 -1.70 6.96
CA ASP A 263 -20.69 -1.26 5.59
C ASP A 263 -20.42 -2.45 4.65
N LEU A 264 -19.86 -3.55 5.18
CA LEU A 264 -19.62 -4.79 4.45
C LEU A 264 -20.91 -5.41 3.90
N LYS A 265 -22.06 -5.22 4.57
CA LYS A 265 -23.35 -5.75 4.11
C LYS A 265 -23.87 -5.01 2.88
N GLU A 266 -23.40 -3.79 2.68
CA GLU A 266 -23.67 -2.98 1.49
C GLU A 266 -22.61 -3.16 0.40
N GLY A 267 -21.58 -3.99 0.65
CA GLY A 267 -20.45 -4.21 -0.25
C GLY A 267 -19.38 -3.12 -0.19
N ASN A 268 -19.48 -2.20 0.77
CA ASN A 268 -18.52 -1.13 0.98
C ASN A 268 -17.38 -1.61 1.90
N LEU A 269 -16.17 -1.07 1.69
CA LEU A 269 -15.04 -1.39 2.53
C LEU A 269 -15.14 -0.57 3.85
N PRO A 270 -15.11 -1.22 5.03
CA PRO A 270 -15.15 -0.54 6.33
C PRO A 270 -13.79 0.11 6.63
N LEU A 271 -13.49 1.20 5.91
CA LEU A 271 -12.15 1.77 5.86
C LEU A 271 -11.66 2.26 7.23
N LEU A 272 -12.56 2.75 8.09
CA LEU A 272 -12.24 3.21 9.44
C LEU A 272 -11.84 2.06 10.39
N ASP A 273 -12.31 0.84 10.13
CA ASP A 273 -11.89 -0.36 10.89
C ASP A 273 -10.51 -0.87 10.43
N LEU A 274 -10.15 -0.58 9.18
CA LEU A 274 -8.97 -1.13 8.50
C LEU A 274 -7.79 -0.16 8.44
N VAL A 275 -8.05 1.15 8.52
CA VAL A 275 -7.04 2.20 8.48
C VAL A 275 -7.37 3.24 9.55
N PHE A 276 -6.53 3.31 10.58
CA PHE A 276 -6.61 4.36 11.58
C PHE A 276 -5.90 5.62 11.07
N VAL A 277 -6.52 6.79 11.25
CA VAL A 277 -5.91 8.09 10.99
C VAL A 277 -5.61 8.78 12.31
N GLY A 278 -4.33 8.85 12.66
CA GLY A 278 -3.84 9.60 13.81
C GLY A 278 -3.71 11.09 13.48
N LEU A 279 -4.01 11.94 14.46
CA LEU A 279 -3.88 13.40 14.34
C LEU A 279 -3.16 13.96 15.55
N VAL A 280 -2.32 14.96 15.31
CA VAL A 280 -1.68 15.74 16.37
C VAL A 280 -1.49 17.18 15.92
N ARG A 281 -1.71 18.12 16.84
CA ARG A 281 -1.44 19.54 16.59
C ARG A 281 -0.10 19.91 17.22
N TYR A 282 0.83 20.37 16.39
CA TYR A 282 2.07 21.01 16.83
C TYR A 282 2.00 22.53 16.63
N GLU A 283 3.03 23.24 17.08
CA GLU A 283 3.14 24.69 16.93
C GLU A 283 3.05 25.14 15.46
N LYS A 284 3.65 24.37 14.55
CA LYS A 284 3.70 24.70 13.12
C LYS A 284 2.43 24.38 12.35
N GLY A 285 1.58 23.48 12.85
CA GLY A 285 0.39 23.05 12.13
C GLY A 285 -0.15 21.70 12.61
N VAL A 286 -1.12 21.17 11.86
CA VAL A 286 -1.67 19.83 12.07
C VAL A 286 -0.81 18.81 11.35
N CYS A 287 -0.45 17.74 12.04
CA CYS A 287 0.12 16.55 11.43
C CYS A 287 -0.88 15.41 11.51
N GLY A 288 -0.88 14.55 10.49
CA GLY A 288 -1.66 13.32 10.48
C GLY A 288 -0.86 12.17 9.89
N TRP A 289 -1.22 10.95 10.26
CA TRP A 289 -0.62 9.74 9.71
C TRP A 289 -1.65 8.62 9.64
N THR A 290 -1.40 7.64 8.79
CA THR A 290 -2.19 6.41 8.74
C THR A 290 -1.49 5.26 9.44
N ASN A 291 -2.26 4.32 9.96
CA ASN A 291 -1.81 2.98 10.33
C ASN A 291 -2.80 1.97 9.77
N GLY A 292 -2.31 0.98 9.02
CA GLY A 292 -3.11 -0.12 8.48
C GLY A 292 -2.89 -0.34 6.98
N LEU A 293 -2.42 0.66 6.24
CA LEU A 293 -2.14 0.55 4.80
C LEU A 293 -1.08 -0.51 4.47
N ARG A 294 -0.14 -0.75 5.39
CA ARG A 294 0.86 -1.81 5.21
C ARG A 294 0.26 -3.20 5.12
N ALA A 295 -0.85 -3.48 5.80
CA ALA A 295 -1.55 -4.75 5.66
C ALA A 295 -2.08 -4.97 4.22
N PHE A 296 -2.31 -3.87 3.50
CA PHE A 296 -2.66 -3.83 2.08
C PHE A 296 -1.45 -3.81 1.13
N GLY A 297 -0.22 -3.86 1.64
CA GLY A 297 1.00 -3.73 0.85
C GLY A 297 1.27 -2.31 0.35
N LYS A 298 0.68 -1.30 1.00
CA LYS A 298 0.86 0.12 0.67
C LYS A 298 1.72 0.81 1.73
N ASP A 299 2.46 1.83 1.34
CA ASP A 299 3.17 2.68 2.30
C ASP A 299 2.13 3.47 3.13
N GLU A 300 2.40 3.70 4.42
CA GLU A 300 1.57 4.59 5.22
C GLU A 300 1.71 6.05 4.72
N LEU A 301 0.66 6.84 4.92
CA LEU A 301 0.59 8.24 4.54
C LEU A 301 0.92 9.13 5.73
N GLU A 302 1.57 10.26 5.47
CA GLU A 302 1.78 11.31 6.46
C GLU A 302 1.50 12.70 5.87
N ILE A 303 0.94 13.59 6.68
CA ILE A 303 0.83 15.03 6.39
C ILE A 303 1.54 15.76 7.52
N ARG A 304 2.36 16.77 7.17
CA ARG A 304 3.21 17.50 8.12
C ARG A 304 2.89 18.98 8.11
N ASP A 305 2.81 19.57 9.30
CA ASP A 305 2.72 21.01 9.52
C ASP A 305 1.62 21.69 8.66
N SER A 306 0.51 20.98 8.41
CA SER A 306 -0.58 21.47 7.58
C SER A 306 -1.28 22.66 8.23
N GLN A 307 -1.64 23.63 7.41
CA GLN A 307 -2.43 24.79 7.83
C GLN A 307 -3.94 24.53 7.76
N GLN A 308 -4.36 23.36 7.28
CA GLN A 308 -5.76 22.95 7.18
C GLN A 308 -6.32 22.55 8.55
N SER A 309 -7.64 22.36 8.63
CA SER A 309 -8.26 21.88 9.85
C SER A 309 -7.92 20.40 10.09
N PRO A 310 -7.97 19.92 11.35
CA PRO A 310 -7.79 18.49 11.64
C PRO A 310 -8.77 17.59 10.88
N GLN A 311 -10.00 18.08 10.66
CA GLN A 311 -11.00 17.37 9.88
C GLN A 311 -10.58 17.23 8.41
N ASP A 312 -10.09 18.30 7.79
CA ASP A 312 -9.64 18.25 6.38
C ASP A 312 -8.43 17.33 6.21
N VAL A 313 -7.49 17.37 7.16
CA VAL A 313 -6.31 16.46 7.17
C VAL A 313 -6.77 15.01 7.30
N HIS A 314 -7.70 14.74 8.21
CA HIS A 314 -8.27 13.41 8.40
C HIS A 314 -8.98 12.92 7.13
N GLU A 315 -9.85 13.75 6.57
CA GLU A 315 -10.62 13.43 5.36
C GLU A 315 -9.70 13.17 4.17
N LEU A 316 -8.64 13.98 3.96
CA LEU A 316 -7.67 13.72 2.90
C LEU A 316 -6.98 12.37 3.08
N LEU A 317 -6.45 12.08 4.27
CA LEU A 317 -5.75 10.82 4.53
C LEU A 317 -6.67 9.62 4.33
N LEU A 318 -7.91 9.69 4.81
CA LEU A 318 -8.88 8.63 4.64
C LEU A 318 -9.28 8.45 3.18
N ASN A 319 -9.57 9.53 2.45
CA ASN A 319 -9.94 9.46 1.04
C ASN A 319 -8.80 8.90 0.17
N VAL A 320 -7.56 9.32 0.42
CA VAL A 320 -6.39 8.78 -0.30
C VAL A 320 -6.19 7.31 0.07
N SER A 321 -6.38 6.91 1.34
CA SER A 321 -6.32 5.51 1.75
C SER A 321 -7.35 4.65 1.01
N GLY A 322 -8.59 5.12 0.90
CA GLY A 322 -9.64 4.48 0.12
C GLY A 322 -9.26 4.34 -1.35
N TYR A 323 -8.78 5.41 -1.98
CA TYR A 323 -8.29 5.40 -3.37
C TYR A 323 -7.18 4.37 -3.61
N LEU A 324 -6.20 4.28 -2.70
CA LEU A 324 -5.09 3.32 -2.80
C LEU A 324 -5.57 1.87 -2.71
N ILE A 325 -6.53 1.59 -1.83
CA ILE A 325 -7.03 0.23 -1.61
C ILE A 325 -8.03 -0.17 -2.70
N GLU A 326 -9.01 0.67 -2.99
CA GLU A 326 -10.09 0.35 -3.94
C GLU A 326 -9.62 0.36 -5.39
N GLY A 327 -8.72 1.29 -5.74
CA GLY A 327 -8.15 1.39 -7.07
C GLY A 327 -6.92 0.51 -7.29
N ASP A 328 -6.45 -0.20 -6.24
CA ASP A 328 -5.16 -0.88 -6.21
C ASP A 328 -4.01 -0.02 -6.75
N VAL A 329 -4.00 1.27 -6.36
CA VAL A 329 -3.02 2.23 -6.83
C VAL A 329 -1.81 2.24 -5.91
N THR A 330 -0.62 2.42 -6.48
CA THR A 330 0.62 2.59 -5.73
C THR A 330 1.25 3.92 -6.11
N LEU A 331 1.14 4.89 -5.21
CA LEU A 331 1.75 6.21 -5.37
C LEU A 331 3.27 6.13 -5.16
N GLN A 332 4.01 6.94 -5.91
CA GLN A 332 5.47 6.94 -5.93
C GLN A 332 6.05 8.28 -5.49
N ASP A 333 7.33 8.26 -5.11
CA ASP A 333 8.08 9.49 -4.85
C ASP A 333 8.06 10.42 -6.07
N GLY A 334 7.81 11.72 -5.83
CA GLY A 334 7.78 12.75 -6.86
C GLY A 334 6.45 12.85 -7.62
N GLU A 335 5.50 11.93 -7.42
CA GLU A 335 4.17 12.04 -8.00
C GLU A 335 3.34 13.15 -7.32
N THR A 336 2.17 13.44 -7.90
CA THR A 336 1.22 14.42 -7.35
C THR A 336 -0.18 13.82 -7.32
N LEU A 337 -0.93 14.15 -6.28
CA LEU A 337 -2.36 13.85 -6.19
C LEU A 337 -3.20 15.13 -6.13
N GLY A 338 -4.46 15.05 -6.54
CA GLY A 338 -5.39 16.18 -6.49
C GLY A 338 -6.80 15.75 -6.81
N TYR A 339 -7.79 16.41 -6.20
CA TYR A 339 -9.21 16.19 -6.51
C TYR A 339 -9.63 16.82 -7.84
N THR A 340 -8.84 17.77 -8.35
CA THR A 340 -9.02 18.40 -9.67
C THR A 340 -7.73 18.34 -10.48
N ALA A 341 -7.81 18.60 -11.79
CA ALA A 341 -6.64 18.60 -12.67
C ALA A 341 -5.61 19.69 -12.31
N GLU A 342 -6.06 20.74 -11.62
CA GLU A 342 -5.23 21.88 -11.20
C GLU A 342 -4.56 21.66 -9.85
N GLN A 343 -5.17 20.87 -8.95
CA GLN A 343 -4.59 20.59 -7.65
C GLN A 343 -3.43 19.60 -7.78
N LYS A 344 -2.27 19.96 -7.24
CA LYS A 344 -1.06 19.13 -7.26
C LYS A 344 -0.43 19.11 -5.87
N LEU A 345 -0.87 18.17 -5.05
CA LEU A 345 -0.25 17.88 -3.76
C LEU A 345 0.92 16.95 -4.02
N HIS A 346 2.13 17.44 -3.78
CA HIS A 346 3.36 16.68 -4.01
C HIS A 346 3.51 15.54 -3.01
N ILE A 347 4.00 14.41 -3.51
CA ILE A 347 4.28 13.21 -2.73
C ILE A 347 5.78 13.05 -2.58
N THR A 348 6.24 12.85 -1.34
CA THR A 348 7.63 12.48 -1.07
C THR A 348 7.69 11.19 -0.26
N ARG A 349 8.38 10.18 -0.77
CA ARG A 349 8.64 8.94 -0.05
C ARG A 349 9.91 9.08 0.78
N SER A 350 9.80 8.96 2.10
CA SER A 350 10.95 9.03 3.01
C SER A 350 10.66 8.28 4.30
N GLU A 351 11.66 8.12 5.18
CA GLU A 351 11.49 7.48 6.49
C GLU A 351 10.36 8.16 7.28
N GLY A 352 9.49 7.35 7.87
CA GLY A 352 8.33 7.80 8.61
C GLY A 352 8.71 8.56 9.87
N ILE A 353 7.91 9.55 10.23
CA ILE A 353 8.13 10.32 11.47
C ILE A 353 7.22 9.80 12.58
N ASN A 354 5.97 9.51 12.25
CA ASN A 354 4.95 9.02 13.18
C ASN A 354 4.65 7.52 13.01
N VAL A 355 5.30 6.87 12.03
CA VAL A 355 5.11 5.47 11.66
C VAL A 355 6.47 4.82 11.39
N ASP A 356 6.61 3.54 11.70
CA ASP A 356 7.85 2.81 11.45
C ASP A 356 8.10 2.58 9.95
N GLY A 357 9.36 2.57 9.50
CA GLY A 357 9.70 2.30 8.10
C GLY A 357 9.41 3.47 7.16
N MET A 358 9.23 3.22 5.86
CA MET A 358 8.98 4.28 4.88
C MET A 358 7.51 4.73 4.88
N SER A 359 7.28 6.00 4.56
CA SER A 359 5.96 6.62 4.39
C SER A 359 5.92 7.55 3.18
N LEU A 360 4.71 7.81 2.68
CA LEU A 360 4.44 8.83 1.66
C LEU A 360 3.93 10.10 2.32
N LYS A 361 4.72 11.18 2.20
CA LYS A 361 4.40 12.49 2.75
C LYS A 361 3.66 13.32 1.71
N ILE A 362 2.46 13.76 2.04
CA ILE A 362 1.60 14.56 1.16
C ILE A 362 1.70 16.03 1.56
N GLY A 363 2.07 16.89 0.62
CA GLY A 363 2.12 18.35 0.85
C GLY A 363 0.74 18.99 0.80
N PHE A 364 0.03 19.00 1.92
CA PHE A 364 -1.37 19.49 2.06
C PHE A 364 -1.54 20.67 3.01
#